data_AF-A0A2U1LWT5-F1
#
_entry.id   AF-A0A2U1LWT5-F1
#
_cell.length_a   1.000
_cell.length_b   1.000
_cell.length_c   1.000
_cell.angle_alpha   90.00
_cell.angle_beta   90.00
_cell.angle_gamma   90.00
#
_symmetry.space_group_name_H-M   'P 1'
#
loop_
_entity.id
_entity.type
_entity.pdbx_description
1 polymer ?
#
loop_
_entity_poly.entity_id
_entity_poly.type
_entity_poly.pdbx_seq_one_letter_code
_entity_poly.pdbx_strand_id
1 'polypeptide(L)'
;MDVREKSRSTLFESSKHKRVPIYVMMPIDSFGIDTSGAPRIRKIKALTISLKALKLAGVHGIAVEIGRQNKDIYYRDQNGFPNGDYLTLGVDNIPLFSGRTGLQCYEDFISSFANKFDSLMGTIIEEVCVGLGPSGELRHPAHPFQDGRWQFPGVGAFQCYDKYMMEDLRTVAWQEGKPDWANKGPPIAGDYNSFPTDVPFFEEEKGSFSSDYGQFFSAHPFQDGRWQFPGVGAFQCYDKYMMEDLRTVAWQEGKPDWANKGPPIAGDYNSFPTDVPFFEEGEGSFSSDYGQFFLEWYSDRLLGHADAILGVAASLLRKYQEDEQSSVRVVAKIGLLYWWYQTLSHPAELTAGYYNTAFRDGYDPLTSMLSRHGAALQISCFEMLDNETPQTYLCSPEGLLRQIRTASNKRVVELTGSNTHERFDEAGLKQIHSNCYDSKADSVRSFTYFRMNDKIFRVENWNNFAIVLDVLLIFPDLIERTFNPKDGVGLDLLMSLDSTVFLFLLVCLIYGTSNCVIGQVPRLPIVADAADRQVM
;
A
#
# COMPACT_ATOMS: atom_id res chain seq x y z
N MET A 1 73.16 8.45 35.84
CA MET A 1 72.12 8.82 36.82
C MET A 1 70.90 9.18 36.00
N ASP A 2 70.07 8.18 35.67
CA ASP A 2 68.99 8.32 34.71
C ASP A 2 67.64 8.48 35.38
N VAL A 3 66.90 9.44 34.82
CA VAL A 3 65.64 10.01 35.28
C VAL A 3 64.49 9.04 34.99
N ARG A 4 63.75 8.64 36.03
CA ARG A 4 62.48 7.92 35.93
C ARG A 4 61.35 8.91 35.70
N GLU A 5 60.86 9.00 34.46
CA GLU A 5 59.61 9.67 34.15
C GLU A 5 58.45 8.65 34.06
N LYS A 6 57.41 8.91 34.86
CA LYS A 6 56.15 8.19 34.89
C LYS A 6 55.34 8.50 33.63
N SER A 7 55.17 7.53 32.73
CA SER A 7 54.15 7.63 31.69
C SER A 7 52.79 7.19 32.24
N ARG A 8 51.92 8.19 32.46
CA ARG A 8 50.47 8.03 32.62
C ARG A 8 49.92 7.48 31.30
N SER A 9 49.37 6.27 31.31
CA SER A 9 48.50 5.80 30.23
C SER A 9 47.21 6.62 30.26
N THR A 10 47.14 7.64 29.43
CA THR A 10 45.89 8.30 29.06
C THR A 10 44.97 7.25 28.43
N LEU A 11 43.98 6.81 29.19
CA LEU A 11 42.77 6.19 28.64
C LEU A 11 42.12 7.25 27.76
N PHE A 12 42.45 7.24 26.47
CA PHE A 12 41.57 7.78 25.46
C PHE A 12 40.29 6.97 25.56
N GLU A 13 39.24 7.56 26.14
CA GLU A 13 37.86 7.21 25.82
C GLU A 13 37.71 7.44 24.31
N SER A 14 38.05 6.40 23.54
CA SER A 14 37.65 6.28 22.16
C SER A 14 36.16 6.54 22.14
N SER A 15 35.75 7.57 21.38
CA SER A 15 34.37 7.77 21.00
C SER A 15 33.76 6.41 20.68
N LYS A 16 32.60 6.10 21.25
CA LYS A 16 31.78 4.96 20.84
C LYS A 16 31.37 5.22 19.38
N HIS A 17 32.28 4.99 18.44
CA HIS A 17 31.95 4.89 17.03
C HIS A 17 30.91 3.78 16.96
N LYS A 18 29.66 4.16 16.65
CA LYS A 18 28.56 3.24 16.38
C LYS A 18 29.05 2.28 15.31
N ARG A 19 29.52 1.08 15.72
CA ARG A 19 29.98 0.06 14.77
C ARG A 19 28.78 -0.32 13.91
N VAL A 20 28.92 -0.19 12.60
CA VAL A 20 27.90 -0.62 11.64
C VAL A 20 27.80 -2.15 11.73
N PRO A 21 26.63 -2.73 12.03
CA PRO A 21 26.49 -4.18 12.08
C PRO A 21 26.64 -4.75 10.66
N ILE A 22 27.58 -5.67 10.48
CA ILE A 22 27.81 -6.36 9.21
C ILE A 22 27.06 -7.69 9.23
N TYR A 23 26.29 -7.96 8.17
CA TYR A 23 25.63 -9.24 7.94
C TYR A 23 26.21 -9.90 6.69
N VAL A 24 26.31 -11.23 6.67
CA VAL A 24 26.82 -11.99 5.53
C VAL A 24 25.73 -12.88 4.95
N MET A 25 25.50 -12.78 3.64
CA MET A 25 24.54 -13.63 2.94
C MET A 25 25.03 -15.07 2.91
N MET A 26 24.17 -16.00 3.31
CA MET A 26 24.43 -17.42 3.25
C MET A 26 24.31 -17.93 1.81
N PRO A 27 25.10 -18.95 1.43
CA PRO A 27 24.90 -19.64 0.15
C PRO A 27 23.45 -20.11 -0.01
N ILE A 28 22.92 -19.95 -1.23
CA ILE A 28 21.52 -20.28 -1.54
C ILE A 28 21.21 -21.78 -1.48
N ASP A 29 22.19 -22.64 -1.26
CA ASP A 29 22.04 -24.09 -1.07
C ASP A 29 22.30 -24.50 0.39
N SER A 30 22.43 -23.55 1.33
CA SER A 30 22.75 -23.83 2.73
C SER A 30 21.67 -24.67 3.43
N PHE A 31 20.42 -24.48 3.03
CA PHE A 31 19.24 -25.16 3.56
C PHE A 31 18.54 -25.91 2.43
N GLY A 32 17.92 -27.03 2.75
CA GLY A 32 17.07 -27.76 1.83
C GLY A 32 16.18 -28.73 2.56
N ILE A 33 15.32 -29.42 1.81
CA ILE A 33 14.42 -30.44 2.33
C ILE A 33 14.98 -31.81 1.96
N ASP A 34 14.96 -32.77 2.88
CA ASP A 34 15.35 -34.15 2.59
C ASP A 34 14.21 -34.98 1.97
N THR A 35 14.47 -36.25 1.67
CA THR A 35 13.48 -37.14 1.05
C THR A 35 12.28 -37.46 1.94
N SER A 36 12.36 -37.14 3.23
CA SER A 36 11.26 -37.29 4.19
C SER A 36 10.43 -36.02 4.38
N GLY A 37 10.80 -34.92 3.70
CA GLY A 37 10.15 -33.62 3.88
C GLY A 37 10.72 -32.81 5.05
N ALA A 38 11.77 -33.28 5.72
CA ALA A 38 12.34 -32.59 6.88
C ALA A 38 13.36 -31.50 6.45
N PRO A 39 13.38 -30.34 7.12
CA PRO A 39 14.40 -29.32 6.92
C PRO A 39 15.79 -29.87 7.26
N ARG A 40 16.74 -29.71 6.33
CA ARG A 40 18.12 -30.17 6.45
C ARG A 40 19.10 -29.05 6.10
N ILE A 41 20.09 -28.87 6.95
CA ILE A 41 21.25 -28.01 6.67
C ILE A 41 22.24 -28.79 5.80
N ARG A 42 22.50 -28.31 4.57
CA ARG A 42 23.47 -28.92 3.66
C ARG A 42 24.89 -28.51 4.07
N LYS A 43 25.88 -29.38 3.87
CA LYS A 43 27.30 -29.09 4.18
C LYS A 43 27.54 -28.61 5.63
N ILE A 44 26.83 -29.17 6.61
CA ILE A 44 26.82 -28.71 8.02
C ILE A 44 28.22 -28.51 8.62
N LYS A 45 29.20 -29.38 8.33
CA LYS A 45 30.58 -29.25 8.84
C LYS A 45 31.26 -27.99 8.30
N ALA A 46 31.15 -27.73 6.99
CA ALA A 46 31.72 -26.55 6.36
C ALA A 46 31.03 -25.27 6.85
N LEU A 47 29.69 -25.26 6.89
CA LEU A 47 28.92 -24.14 7.44
C LEU A 47 29.29 -23.84 8.90
N THR A 48 29.45 -24.85 9.74
CA THR A 48 29.85 -24.67 11.14
C THR A 48 31.20 -23.95 11.24
N ILE A 49 32.19 -24.32 10.41
CA ILE A 49 33.51 -23.69 10.39
C ILE A 49 33.40 -22.24 9.89
N SER A 50 32.66 -22.01 8.80
CA SER A 50 32.45 -20.66 8.24
C SER A 50 31.75 -19.74 9.22
N LEU A 51 30.69 -20.20 9.89
CA LEU A 51 29.96 -19.40 10.88
C LEU A 51 30.82 -19.05 12.10
N LYS A 52 31.68 -19.98 12.56
CA LYS A 52 32.68 -19.69 13.61
C LYS A 52 33.67 -18.62 13.15
N ALA A 53 34.17 -18.70 11.91
CA ALA A 53 35.07 -17.69 11.35
C ALA A 53 34.40 -16.32 11.24
N LEU A 54 33.15 -16.25 10.76
CA LEU A 54 32.36 -15.02 10.69
C LEU A 54 32.16 -14.42 12.09
N LYS A 55 31.82 -15.23 13.08
CA LYS A 55 31.65 -14.77 14.47
C LYS A 55 32.96 -14.22 15.05
N LEU A 56 34.09 -14.89 14.81
CA LEU A 56 35.42 -14.42 15.23
C LEU A 56 35.84 -13.13 14.54
N ALA A 57 35.44 -12.94 13.28
CA ALA A 57 35.67 -11.70 12.52
C ALA A 57 34.78 -10.52 12.98
N GLY A 58 33.89 -10.74 13.95
CA GLY A 58 32.99 -9.71 14.48
C GLY A 58 31.78 -9.42 13.59
N VAL A 59 31.46 -10.32 12.65
CA VAL A 59 30.21 -10.25 11.87
C VAL A 59 29.02 -10.35 12.83
N HIS A 60 28.06 -9.45 12.65
CA HIS A 60 26.92 -9.31 13.55
C HIS A 60 25.91 -10.44 13.36
N GLY A 61 25.66 -10.84 12.11
CA GLY A 61 24.74 -11.92 11.78
C GLY A 61 24.89 -12.44 10.35
N ILE A 62 23.97 -13.31 9.98
CA ILE A 62 23.86 -13.85 8.62
C ILE A 62 22.47 -13.55 8.06
N ALA A 63 22.35 -13.56 6.74
CA ALA A 63 21.08 -13.45 6.05
C ALA A 63 20.89 -14.65 5.11
N VAL A 64 19.65 -15.06 4.90
CA VAL A 64 19.30 -16.28 4.13
C VAL A 64 18.19 -15.93 3.14
N GLU A 65 18.39 -16.27 1.87
CA GLU A 65 17.36 -16.14 0.84
C GLU A 65 16.51 -17.43 0.81
N ILE A 66 15.24 -17.32 1.22
CA ILE A 66 14.32 -18.47 1.33
C ILE A 66 13.42 -18.60 0.08
N GLY A 67 12.98 -17.45 -0.48
CA GLY A 67 12.01 -17.41 -1.58
C GLY A 67 12.43 -18.10 -2.88
N ARG A 68 13.74 -18.19 -3.17
CA ARG A 68 14.22 -18.96 -4.34
C ARG A 68 14.14 -20.47 -4.15
N GLN A 69 14.25 -20.96 -2.90
CA GLN A 69 14.21 -22.39 -2.59
C GLN A 69 12.79 -22.92 -2.46
N ASN A 70 11.88 -22.11 -1.90
CA ASN A 70 10.50 -22.49 -1.67
C ASN A 70 9.58 -21.38 -2.20
N LYS A 71 9.15 -21.52 -3.45
CA LYS A 71 8.24 -20.54 -4.10
C LYS A 71 6.81 -20.62 -3.58
N ASP A 72 6.46 -21.64 -2.80
CA ASP A 72 5.11 -21.81 -2.28
C ASP A 72 4.80 -20.91 -1.07
N ILE A 73 5.81 -20.19 -0.56
CA ILE A 73 5.62 -19.20 0.50
C ILE A 73 4.98 -17.89 0.00
N TYR A 74 4.70 -17.81 -1.30
CA TYR A 74 4.14 -16.67 -1.98
C TYR A 74 2.73 -16.98 -2.45
N TYR A 75 1.88 -15.94 -2.51
CA TYR A 75 0.54 -16.05 -3.08
C TYR A 75 0.58 -16.53 -4.53
N ARG A 76 -0.48 -17.20 -4.97
CA ARG A 76 -0.62 -17.66 -6.36
C ARG A 76 -2.02 -17.43 -6.89
N ASP A 77 -2.08 -17.07 -8.17
CA ASP A 77 -3.33 -17.04 -8.93
C ASP A 77 -3.75 -18.43 -9.44
N GLN A 78 -4.92 -18.50 -10.07
CA GLN A 78 -5.50 -19.74 -10.60
C GLN A 78 -4.64 -20.45 -11.66
N ASN A 79 -3.73 -19.72 -12.31
CA ASN A 79 -2.79 -20.25 -13.29
C ASN A 79 -1.48 -20.71 -12.65
N GLY A 80 -1.36 -20.58 -11.33
CA GLY A 80 -0.19 -20.98 -10.55
C GLY A 80 0.95 -19.96 -10.56
N PHE A 81 0.75 -18.77 -11.11
CA PHE A 81 1.80 -17.75 -11.13
C PHE A 81 1.99 -17.14 -9.74
N PRO A 82 3.22 -17.12 -9.21
CA PRO A 82 3.48 -16.56 -7.88
C PRO A 82 3.49 -15.02 -7.90
N ASN A 83 3.08 -14.39 -6.80
CA ASN A 83 3.33 -12.98 -6.52
C ASN A 83 4.38 -12.85 -5.40
N GLY A 84 5.53 -12.25 -5.74
CA GLY A 84 6.67 -12.13 -4.83
C GLY A 84 6.64 -10.91 -3.90
N ASP A 85 5.56 -10.12 -3.90
CA ASP A 85 5.50 -8.84 -3.18
C ASP A 85 5.28 -9.03 -1.67
N TYR A 86 4.66 -10.15 -1.26
CA TYR A 86 4.39 -10.48 0.14
C TYR A 86 4.29 -12.00 0.36
N LEU A 87 4.50 -12.46 1.60
CA LEU A 87 4.32 -13.87 1.96
C LEU A 87 2.83 -14.23 1.95
N THR A 88 2.47 -15.43 1.49
CA THR A 88 1.08 -15.89 1.63
C THR A 88 0.71 -16.04 3.11
N LEU A 89 -0.45 -15.56 3.52
CA LEU A 89 -0.94 -15.72 4.90
C LEU A 89 -1.04 -17.21 5.31
N GLY A 90 -1.10 -18.12 4.33
CA GLY A 90 -1.09 -19.56 4.58
C GLY A 90 0.18 -20.06 5.30
N VAL A 91 1.26 -19.26 5.35
CA VAL A 91 2.49 -19.62 6.07
C VAL A 91 2.68 -18.93 7.42
N ASP A 92 1.73 -18.12 7.89
CA ASP A 92 1.86 -17.34 9.13
C ASP A 92 2.29 -18.17 10.33
N ASN A 93 1.73 -19.38 10.43
CA ASN A 93 1.91 -20.30 11.56
C ASN A 93 2.80 -21.51 11.24
N ILE A 94 3.41 -21.56 10.05
CA ILE A 94 4.23 -22.70 9.62
C ILE A 94 5.72 -22.36 9.78
N PRO A 95 6.53 -23.17 10.47
CA PRO A 95 7.91 -22.84 10.82
C PRO A 95 8.92 -23.00 9.66
N LEU A 96 8.67 -22.31 8.54
CA LEU A 96 9.44 -22.42 7.30
C LEU A 96 10.69 -21.52 7.28
N PHE A 97 10.79 -20.55 8.19
CA PHE A 97 11.81 -19.50 8.15
C PHE A 97 12.97 -19.81 9.09
N SER A 98 13.69 -20.89 8.78
CA SER A 98 14.76 -21.46 9.64
C SER A 98 14.24 -21.86 11.03
N GLY A 99 13.08 -22.51 11.08
CA GLY A 99 12.42 -22.95 12.31
C GLY A 99 11.50 -21.92 12.95
N ARG A 100 11.42 -20.70 12.39
CA ARG A 100 10.45 -19.68 12.79
C ARG A 100 9.25 -19.65 11.86
N THR A 101 8.10 -19.25 12.39
CA THR A 101 6.89 -18.96 11.59
C THR A 101 6.94 -17.56 10.98
N GLY A 102 6.03 -17.26 10.04
CA GLY A 102 5.90 -15.90 9.49
C GLY A 102 5.60 -14.88 10.60
N LEU A 103 4.65 -15.21 11.48
CA LEU A 103 4.26 -14.38 12.62
C LEU A 103 5.43 -14.08 13.56
N GLN A 104 6.25 -15.08 13.88
CA GLN A 104 7.45 -14.88 14.71
C GLN A 104 8.48 -13.97 14.02
N CYS A 105 8.61 -14.03 12.69
CA CYS A 105 9.50 -13.12 11.97
C CYS A 105 9.00 -11.67 12.06
N TYR A 106 7.69 -11.44 11.98
CA TYR A 106 7.10 -10.11 12.18
C TYR A 106 7.29 -9.62 13.62
N GLU A 107 7.04 -10.47 14.61
CA GLU A 107 7.26 -10.18 16.03
C GLU A 107 8.70 -9.76 16.31
N ASP A 108 9.67 -10.56 15.85
CA ASP A 108 11.10 -10.28 16.01
C ASP A 108 11.48 -8.92 15.42
N PHE A 109 10.93 -8.58 14.24
CA PHE A 109 11.20 -7.31 13.57
C PHE A 109 10.60 -6.13 14.33
N ILE A 110 9.33 -6.21 14.73
CA ILE A 110 8.64 -5.15 15.48
C ILE A 110 9.34 -4.94 16.83
N SER A 111 9.68 -6.02 17.54
CA SER A 111 10.40 -5.97 18.81
C SER A 111 11.79 -5.33 18.63
N SER A 112 12.53 -5.71 17.58
CA SER A 112 13.83 -5.10 17.29
C SER A 112 13.70 -3.61 16.95
N PHE A 113 12.66 -3.22 16.21
CA PHE A 113 12.39 -1.81 15.89
C PHE A 113 12.07 -1.00 17.15
N ALA A 114 11.13 -1.48 17.97
CA ALA A 114 10.75 -0.85 19.22
C ALA A 114 11.95 -0.67 20.16
N ASN A 115 12.76 -1.71 20.36
CA ASN A 115 13.95 -1.64 21.21
C ASN A 115 15.02 -0.69 20.64
N LYS A 116 15.18 -0.64 19.32
CA LYS A 116 16.19 0.20 18.67
C LYS A 116 15.86 1.69 18.77
N PHE A 117 14.58 2.03 18.66
CA PHE A 117 14.08 3.39 18.60
C PHE A 117 13.30 3.80 19.86
N ASP A 118 13.46 3.06 20.97
CA ASP A 118 12.77 3.28 22.25
C ASP A 118 12.80 4.74 22.71
N SER A 119 13.95 5.40 22.59
CA SER A 119 14.10 6.81 22.99
C SER A 119 13.40 7.82 22.07
N LEU A 120 12.89 7.39 20.91
CA LEU A 120 12.19 8.23 19.92
C LEU A 120 10.68 7.97 19.91
N MET A 121 10.21 6.88 20.54
CA MET A 121 8.80 6.53 20.63
C MET A 121 8.03 7.57 21.45
N GLY A 122 6.86 7.99 20.94
CA GLY A 122 6.00 8.99 21.56
C GLY A 122 6.52 10.43 21.46
N THR A 123 7.69 10.66 20.86
CA THR A 123 8.27 12.01 20.71
C THR A 123 8.55 12.36 19.26
N ILE A 124 9.31 11.53 18.55
CA ILE A 124 9.55 11.69 17.10
C ILE A 124 8.71 10.68 16.32
N ILE A 125 8.59 9.46 16.85
CA ILE A 125 7.76 8.41 16.28
C ILE A 125 6.42 8.45 17.00
N GLU A 126 5.40 8.98 16.33
CA GLU A 126 4.04 9.09 16.84
C GLU A 126 3.11 8.03 16.24
N GLU A 127 3.44 7.51 15.07
CA GLU A 127 2.64 6.49 14.36
C GLU A 127 3.53 5.37 13.84
N VAL A 128 3.07 4.13 14.01
CA VAL A 128 3.68 2.93 13.44
C VAL A 128 2.64 2.23 12.56
N CYS A 129 2.78 2.39 11.25
CA CYS A 129 1.96 1.68 10.26
C CYS A 129 2.50 0.27 10.05
N VAL A 130 1.71 -0.73 10.41
CA VAL A 130 2.07 -2.16 10.31
C VAL A 130 1.65 -2.66 8.93
N GLY A 131 2.62 -3.15 8.14
CA GLY A 131 2.36 -3.68 6.81
C GLY A 131 1.73 -5.07 6.85
N LEU A 132 0.53 -5.21 6.28
CA LEU A 132 -0.29 -6.44 6.36
C LEU A 132 -0.46 -7.15 5.00
N GLY A 133 0.37 -6.80 4.02
CA GLY A 133 0.24 -7.33 2.66
C GLY A 133 1.05 -6.54 1.63
N PRO A 134 0.75 -6.71 0.33
CA PRO A 134 1.44 -6.02 -0.76
C PRO A 134 1.32 -4.50 -0.60
N SER A 135 2.41 -3.77 -0.85
CA SER A 135 2.50 -2.32 -0.59
C SER A 135 2.21 -1.90 0.86
N GLY A 136 2.27 -2.85 1.81
CA GLY A 136 1.92 -2.65 3.22
C GLY A 136 0.42 -2.61 3.50
N GLU A 137 -0.43 -2.89 2.51
CA GLU A 137 -1.88 -2.83 2.61
C GLU A 137 -2.48 -4.19 3.02
N LEU A 138 -3.52 -4.18 3.85
CA LEU A 138 -4.31 -5.35 4.19
C LEU A 138 -5.17 -5.78 3.00
N ARG A 139 -4.59 -6.55 2.08
CA ARG A 139 -5.28 -7.15 0.94
C ARG A 139 -4.50 -8.30 0.33
N HIS A 140 -5.16 -9.09 -0.50
CA HIS A 140 -4.47 -9.97 -1.44
C HIS A 140 -3.85 -9.19 -2.62
N PRO A 141 -2.79 -9.72 -3.27
CA PRO A 141 -2.19 -9.11 -4.45
C PRO A 141 -3.02 -9.32 -5.72
N ALA A 142 -4.31 -9.02 -5.66
CA ALA A 142 -5.27 -9.22 -6.77
C ALA A 142 -5.03 -8.29 -7.97
N HIS A 143 -4.31 -7.18 -7.74
CA HIS A 143 -3.99 -6.14 -8.70
C HIS A 143 -2.47 -5.83 -8.64
N PRO A 144 -1.62 -6.65 -9.27
CA PRO A 144 -0.17 -6.43 -9.26
C PRO A 144 0.19 -5.20 -10.12
N PHE A 145 0.43 -4.05 -9.49
CA PHE A 145 0.93 -2.84 -10.15
C PHE A 145 2.47 -2.84 -10.18
N GLN A 146 3.13 -2.48 -11.29
CA GLN A 146 4.59 -2.27 -11.31
C GLN A 146 5.08 -0.91 -11.87
N ASP A 147 5.80 -0.23 -10.98
CA ASP A 147 6.93 0.74 -11.06
C ASP A 147 6.93 2.00 -11.96
N GLY A 148 5.88 2.25 -12.74
CA GLY A 148 5.72 3.54 -13.43
C GLY A 148 6.54 3.71 -14.72
N ARG A 149 7.20 2.65 -15.21
CA ARG A 149 7.79 2.61 -16.57
C ARG A 149 6.74 2.57 -17.69
N TRP A 150 5.51 2.18 -17.36
CA TRP A 150 4.37 2.06 -18.27
C TRP A 150 3.27 3.06 -17.87
N GLN A 151 2.69 3.74 -18.86
CA GLN A 151 1.55 4.64 -18.67
C GLN A 151 0.44 4.27 -19.66
N PHE A 152 -0.80 4.25 -19.18
CA PHE A 152 -1.97 4.05 -20.03
C PHE A 152 -2.03 5.14 -21.13
N PRO A 153 -2.32 4.80 -22.40
CA PRO A 153 -2.72 3.49 -22.93
C PRO A 153 -1.58 2.75 -23.68
N GLY A 154 -0.34 2.81 -23.19
CA GLY A 154 0.80 2.15 -23.82
C GLY A 154 0.61 0.64 -23.98
N VAL A 155 1.16 0.03 -25.04
CA VAL A 155 1.03 -1.42 -25.31
C VAL A 155 1.87 -2.31 -24.39
N GLY A 156 2.76 -1.75 -23.57
CA GLY A 156 3.70 -2.52 -22.76
C GLY A 156 4.89 -3.05 -23.56
N ALA A 157 5.79 -3.80 -22.92
CA ALA A 157 6.96 -4.37 -23.60
C ALA A 157 7.25 -5.77 -23.09
N PHE A 158 7.57 -6.71 -23.98
CA PHE A 158 7.99 -8.06 -23.60
C PHE A 158 9.23 -8.00 -22.69
N GLN A 159 9.19 -8.70 -21.55
CA GLN A 159 10.23 -8.65 -20.52
C GLN A 159 10.92 -10.02 -20.33
N CYS A 160 11.16 -10.72 -21.44
CA CYS A 160 11.76 -12.06 -21.46
C CYS A 160 13.14 -12.11 -22.13
N TYR A 161 13.87 -10.99 -22.10
CA TYR A 161 15.17 -10.83 -22.77
C TYR A 161 16.37 -11.17 -21.88
N ASP A 162 16.16 -11.64 -20.65
CA ASP A 162 17.27 -12.07 -19.81
C ASP A 162 17.94 -13.34 -20.38
N LYS A 163 19.21 -13.52 -20.04
CA LYS A 163 20.05 -14.56 -20.64
C LYS A 163 19.54 -15.99 -20.42
N TYR A 164 18.72 -16.25 -19.40
CA TYR A 164 18.18 -17.59 -19.14
C TYR A 164 16.93 -17.84 -19.97
N MET A 165 16.03 -16.86 -20.08
CA MET A 165 14.85 -16.96 -20.96
C MET A 165 15.23 -16.96 -22.43
N MET A 166 16.28 -16.24 -22.82
CA MET A 166 16.81 -16.31 -24.19
C MET A 166 17.48 -17.66 -24.51
N GLU A 167 17.99 -18.38 -23.51
CA GLU A 167 18.50 -19.75 -23.66
C GLU A 167 17.36 -20.78 -23.76
N ASP A 168 16.29 -20.57 -22.99
CA ASP A 168 15.09 -21.39 -22.99
C ASP A 168 14.32 -21.24 -24.32
N LEU A 169 14.13 -19.99 -24.78
CA LEU A 169 13.59 -19.66 -26.09
C LEU A 169 14.38 -20.35 -27.21
N ARG A 170 15.71 -20.32 -27.14
CA ARG A 170 16.59 -20.99 -28.11
C ARG A 170 16.38 -22.50 -28.10
N THR A 171 16.25 -23.09 -26.92
CA THR A 171 16.05 -24.54 -26.75
C THR A 171 14.72 -24.99 -27.34
N VAL A 172 13.63 -24.28 -27.02
CA VAL A 172 12.28 -24.62 -27.49
C VAL A 172 12.12 -24.34 -28.99
N ALA A 173 12.65 -23.21 -29.49
CA ALA A 173 12.64 -22.90 -30.93
C ALA A 173 13.37 -23.97 -31.77
N TRP A 174 14.42 -24.60 -31.22
CA TRP A 174 15.11 -25.70 -31.86
C TRP A 174 14.31 -27.01 -31.85
N GLN A 175 13.60 -27.29 -30.76
CA GLN A 175 12.77 -28.49 -30.60
C GLN A 175 11.53 -28.46 -31.51
N GLU A 176 10.93 -27.29 -31.69
CA GLU A 176 9.80 -27.05 -32.58
C GLU A 176 10.20 -26.92 -34.06
N GLY A 177 11.48 -27.08 -34.39
CA GLY A 177 12.00 -27.03 -35.76
C GLY A 177 12.01 -25.63 -36.37
N LYS A 178 12.00 -24.56 -35.55
CA LYS A 178 11.96 -23.15 -35.96
C LYS A 178 13.17 -22.36 -35.43
N PRO A 179 14.42 -22.75 -35.78
CA PRO A 179 15.65 -22.17 -35.20
C PRO A 179 15.84 -20.68 -35.48
N ASP A 180 15.19 -20.13 -36.52
CA ASP A 180 15.22 -18.69 -36.81
C ASP A 180 14.54 -17.84 -35.73
N TRP A 181 13.72 -18.45 -34.87
CA TRP A 181 13.02 -17.79 -33.75
C TRP A 181 13.86 -17.72 -32.47
N ALA A 182 15.02 -18.37 -32.46
CA ALA A 182 15.82 -18.63 -31.26
C ALA A 182 16.60 -17.42 -30.71
N ASN A 183 16.74 -16.34 -31.49
CA ASN A 183 17.77 -15.33 -31.24
C ASN A 183 17.26 -13.91 -31.01
N LYS A 184 15.95 -13.65 -31.18
CA LYS A 184 15.34 -12.32 -30.99
C LYS A 184 13.89 -12.44 -30.55
N GLY A 185 13.44 -11.48 -29.72
CA GLY A 185 12.02 -11.25 -29.49
C GLY A 185 11.36 -10.52 -30.66
N PRO A 186 10.03 -10.32 -30.62
CA PRO A 186 9.27 -9.87 -31.76
C PRO A 186 9.73 -8.48 -32.24
N PRO A 187 10.22 -8.37 -33.50
CA PRO A 187 10.93 -7.19 -33.97
C PRO A 187 10.04 -5.95 -34.14
N ILE A 188 8.71 -6.11 -34.03
CA ILE A 188 7.70 -5.08 -34.30
C ILE A 188 6.80 -4.79 -33.08
N ALA A 189 7.20 -5.21 -31.88
CA ALA A 189 6.37 -5.16 -30.66
C ALA A 189 6.25 -3.80 -29.95
N GLY A 190 6.87 -2.74 -30.50
CA GLY A 190 6.85 -1.41 -29.89
C GLY A 190 7.65 -1.33 -28.58
N ASP A 191 7.48 -0.21 -27.86
CA ASP A 191 7.99 -0.02 -26.50
C ASP A 191 6.85 0.19 -25.50
N TYR A 192 7.22 0.33 -24.22
CA TYR A 192 6.27 0.45 -23.09
C TYR A 192 5.10 1.40 -23.35
N ASN A 193 5.33 2.52 -24.03
CA ASN A 193 4.32 3.58 -24.16
C ASN A 193 3.88 3.81 -25.60
N SER A 194 4.20 2.88 -26.51
CA SER A 194 3.71 2.92 -27.89
C SER A 194 2.19 2.68 -27.93
N PHE A 195 1.46 3.33 -28.84
CA PHE A 195 0.02 3.11 -29.00
C PHE A 195 -0.27 1.87 -29.86
N PRO A 196 -1.39 1.14 -29.64
CA PRO A 196 -1.71 -0.05 -30.44
C PRO A 196 -1.73 0.19 -31.96
N THR A 197 -2.08 1.40 -32.40
CA THR A 197 -2.11 1.81 -33.80
C THR A 197 -0.74 2.08 -34.42
N ASP A 198 0.30 2.22 -33.60
CA ASP A 198 1.65 2.59 -34.03
C ASP A 198 2.60 1.38 -34.02
N VAL A 199 2.05 0.19 -33.71
CA VAL A 199 2.82 -1.02 -33.41
C VAL A 199 2.35 -2.16 -34.33
N PRO A 200 3.09 -2.45 -35.41
CA PRO A 200 2.69 -3.45 -36.41
C PRO A 200 2.50 -4.88 -35.85
N PHE A 201 3.03 -5.18 -34.65
CA PHE A 201 2.78 -6.45 -33.96
C PHE A 201 1.30 -6.72 -33.65
N PHE A 202 0.50 -5.67 -33.49
CA PHE A 202 -0.93 -5.79 -33.14
C PHE A 202 -1.87 -5.68 -34.36
N GLU A 203 -1.32 -5.64 -35.58
CA GLU A 203 -2.07 -5.68 -36.84
C GLU A 203 -2.10 -7.10 -37.44
N GLU A 204 -3.05 -7.44 -38.32
CA GLU A 204 -3.23 -8.78 -38.90
C GLU A 204 -2.21 -9.14 -40.02
N GLU A 205 -0.91 -8.96 -39.80
CA GLU A 205 0.15 -9.31 -40.77
C GLU A 205 1.19 -10.33 -40.24
N LYS A 206 2.05 -10.83 -41.14
CA LYS A 206 3.10 -11.81 -40.81
C LYS A 206 4.08 -11.25 -39.76
N GLY A 207 4.08 -11.87 -38.57
CA GLY A 207 4.89 -11.46 -37.41
C GLY A 207 4.08 -10.84 -36.28
N SER A 208 2.76 -10.76 -36.43
CA SER A 208 1.80 -10.26 -35.42
C SER A 208 1.52 -11.24 -34.28
N PHE A 209 0.77 -10.76 -33.27
CA PHE A 209 0.26 -11.60 -32.17
C PHE A 209 -0.54 -12.82 -32.64
N SER A 210 -1.21 -12.74 -33.80
CA SER A 210 -2.02 -13.81 -34.38
C SER A 210 -1.22 -14.80 -35.23
N SER A 211 0.06 -14.51 -35.51
CA SER A 211 0.96 -15.45 -36.19
C SER A 211 1.45 -16.56 -35.26
N ASP A 212 1.85 -17.70 -35.82
CA ASP A 212 2.46 -18.82 -35.07
C ASP A 212 3.64 -18.38 -34.17
N TYR A 213 4.31 -17.29 -34.53
CA TYR A 213 5.41 -16.70 -33.75
C TYR A 213 4.91 -15.83 -32.59
N GLY A 214 3.84 -15.05 -32.80
CA GLY A 214 3.21 -14.23 -31.75
C GLY A 214 2.55 -15.06 -30.66
N GLN A 215 1.92 -16.18 -31.03
CA GLN A 215 1.33 -17.13 -30.07
C GLN A 215 2.40 -17.85 -29.23
N PHE A 216 3.56 -18.15 -29.83
CA PHE A 216 4.70 -18.77 -29.14
C PHE A 216 5.34 -17.83 -28.11
N PHE A 217 5.48 -16.54 -28.43
CA PHE A 217 6.17 -15.56 -27.59
C PHE A 217 5.33 -15.04 -26.41
N SER A 218 3.99 -15.08 -26.52
CA SER A 218 3.06 -14.58 -25.51
C SER A 218 2.87 -15.53 -24.30
N ALA A 219 3.52 -16.69 -24.31
CA ALA A 219 3.31 -17.75 -23.32
C ALA A 219 4.20 -17.67 -22.04
N HIS A 220 5.02 -16.61 -21.86
CA HIS A 220 5.95 -16.50 -20.71
C HIS A 220 6.02 -15.07 -20.11
N PRO A 221 5.53 -14.82 -18.88
CA PRO A 221 5.60 -13.50 -18.26
C PRO A 221 6.67 -13.39 -17.16
N PHE A 222 7.40 -12.28 -17.15
CA PHE A 222 8.04 -11.70 -15.96
C PHE A 222 7.93 -10.16 -16.03
N GLN A 223 7.61 -9.51 -14.91
CA GLN A 223 7.30 -8.07 -14.72
C GLN A 223 5.93 -7.63 -15.22
N ASP A 224 5.11 -7.14 -14.30
CA ASP A 224 3.81 -7.78 -14.05
C ASP A 224 2.61 -6.99 -14.57
N GLY A 225 2.65 -6.59 -15.85
CA GLY A 225 1.53 -6.01 -16.60
C GLY A 225 0.34 -6.96 -16.81
N ARG A 226 0.12 -7.91 -15.88
CA ARG A 226 -0.98 -8.87 -15.87
C ARG A 226 -2.34 -8.19 -15.67
N TRP A 227 -2.36 -7.06 -14.97
CA TRP A 227 -3.57 -6.32 -14.67
C TRP A 227 -3.51 -4.89 -15.22
N GLN A 228 -4.63 -4.43 -15.78
CA GLN A 228 -4.85 -3.08 -16.27
C GLN A 228 -6.14 -2.55 -15.68
N PHE A 229 -6.16 -1.27 -15.29
CA PHE A 229 -7.36 -0.61 -14.83
C PHE A 229 -8.39 -0.53 -15.97
N PRO A 230 -9.66 -0.89 -15.76
CA PRO A 230 -10.32 -1.20 -14.48
C PRO A 230 -10.57 -2.71 -14.23
N GLY A 231 -9.70 -3.64 -14.62
CA GLY A 231 -9.97 -5.09 -14.50
C GLY A 231 -10.44 -5.55 -13.11
N VAL A 232 -11.22 -6.63 -13.05
CA VAL A 232 -11.77 -7.20 -11.80
C VAL A 232 -10.72 -7.79 -10.84
N GLY A 233 -9.50 -8.05 -11.32
CA GLY A 233 -8.45 -8.71 -10.53
C GLY A 233 -8.62 -10.23 -10.51
N ALA A 234 -7.75 -10.92 -9.76
CA ALA A 234 -7.81 -12.37 -9.63
C ALA A 234 -7.65 -12.82 -8.18
N PHE A 235 -8.38 -13.87 -7.78
CA PHE A 235 -8.21 -14.52 -6.47
C PHE A 235 -6.80 -15.11 -6.32
N GLN A 236 -6.14 -14.82 -5.21
CA GLN A 236 -4.73 -15.15 -4.96
C GLN A 236 -4.54 -16.26 -3.92
N CYS A 237 -5.39 -17.27 -3.91
CA CYS A 237 -5.41 -18.31 -2.89
C CYS A 237 -4.93 -19.70 -3.37
N TYR A 238 -4.35 -19.80 -4.56
CA TYR A 238 -4.04 -21.08 -5.19
C TYR A 238 -2.67 -21.64 -4.79
N ASP A 239 -2.01 -21.02 -3.80
CA ASP A 239 -0.83 -21.61 -3.18
C ASP A 239 -1.20 -22.84 -2.36
N LYS A 240 -0.22 -23.72 -2.14
CA LYS A 240 -0.49 -25.03 -1.53
C LYS A 240 -1.05 -24.93 -0.12
N TYR A 241 -0.73 -23.88 0.64
CA TYR A 241 -1.14 -23.76 2.04
C TYR A 241 -2.57 -23.26 2.12
N MET A 242 -2.92 -22.24 1.33
CA MET A 242 -4.29 -21.74 1.21
C MET A 242 -5.24 -22.82 0.66
N MET A 243 -4.81 -23.59 -0.34
CA MET A 243 -5.64 -24.67 -0.89
C MET A 243 -5.82 -25.84 0.10
N GLU A 244 -4.86 -26.12 0.98
CA GLU A 244 -5.01 -27.12 2.05
C GLU A 244 -5.97 -26.64 3.14
N ASP A 245 -5.93 -25.35 3.49
CA ASP A 245 -6.86 -24.73 4.44
C ASP A 245 -8.29 -24.76 3.90
N LEU A 246 -8.51 -24.32 2.64
CA LEU A 246 -9.81 -24.39 1.97
C LEU A 246 -10.36 -25.82 1.99
N ARG A 247 -9.49 -26.81 1.70
CA ARG A 247 -9.88 -28.21 1.73
C ARG A 247 -10.39 -28.63 3.11
N THR A 248 -9.64 -28.26 4.15
CA THR A 248 -9.98 -28.59 5.53
C THR A 248 -11.33 -27.98 5.94
N VAL A 249 -11.53 -26.69 5.65
CA VAL A 249 -12.76 -25.96 6.00
C VAL A 249 -13.97 -26.53 5.24
N ALA A 250 -13.83 -26.80 3.94
CA ALA A 250 -14.90 -27.39 3.14
C ALA A 250 -15.33 -28.78 3.64
N TRP A 251 -14.39 -29.59 4.13
CA TRP A 251 -14.69 -30.88 4.75
C TRP A 251 -15.44 -30.74 6.08
N GLN A 252 -15.07 -29.76 6.90
CA GLN A 252 -15.71 -29.50 8.20
C GLN A 252 -17.15 -29.02 8.04
N GLU A 253 -17.43 -28.22 7.01
CA GLU A 253 -18.79 -27.77 6.65
C GLU A 253 -19.64 -28.88 5.99
N GLY A 254 -19.10 -30.08 5.79
CA GLY A 254 -19.79 -31.18 5.12
C GLY A 254 -19.98 -30.95 3.61
N LYS A 255 -19.15 -30.11 3.01
CA LYS A 255 -19.18 -29.71 1.59
C LYS A 255 -17.87 -30.07 0.87
N PRO A 256 -17.44 -31.34 0.86
CA PRO A 256 -16.14 -31.74 0.29
C PRO A 256 -16.01 -31.43 -1.22
N ASP A 257 -17.11 -31.26 -1.95
CA ASP A 257 -17.09 -30.86 -3.36
C ASP A 257 -16.59 -29.42 -3.57
N TRP A 258 -16.62 -28.58 -2.53
CA TRP A 258 -16.13 -27.19 -2.56
C TRP A 258 -14.63 -27.06 -2.30
N ALA A 259 -13.99 -28.18 -1.95
CA ALA A 259 -12.66 -28.21 -1.34
C ALA A 259 -11.48 -28.06 -2.32
N ASN A 260 -11.74 -28.23 -3.62
CA ASN A 260 -10.66 -28.55 -4.59
C ASN A 260 -10.38 -27.46 -5.63
N LYS A 261 -11.17 -26.38 -5.71
CA LYS A 261 -10.95 -25.26 -6.64
C LYS A 261 -11.53 -23.96 -6.06
N GLY A 262 -10.90 -22.83 -6.38
CA GLY A 262 -11.54 -21.52 -6.29
C GLY A 262 -12.67 -21.38 -7.32
N PRO A 263 -13.34 -20.22 -7.39
CA PRO A 263 -14.59 -20.13 -8.13
C PRO A 263 -14.39 -20.42 -9.63
N PRO A 264 -15.15 -21.39 -10.20
CA PRO A 264 -14.85 -21.96 -11.51
C PRO A 264 -15.08 -21.01 -12.70
N ILE A 265 -15.72 -19.85 -12.44
CA ILE A 265 -16.17 -18.88 -13.45
C ILE A 265 -15.79 -17.44 -13.04
N ALA A 266 -14.62 -17.28 -12.41
CA ALA A 266 -14.12 -15.99 -11.86
C ALA A 266 -13.37 -15.09 -12.86
N GLY A 267 -13.28 -15.47 -14.13
CA GLY A 267 -12.58 -14.69 -15.15
C GLY A 267 -11.07 -14.62 -14.93
N ASP A 268 -10.44 -13.57 -15.48
CA ASP A 268 -9.04 -13.23 -15.30
C ASP A 268 -8.86 -11.79 -14.79
N TYR A 269 -7.61 -11.35 -14.61
CA TYR A 269 -7.28 -10.02 -14.10
C TYR A 269 -8.02 -8.87 -14.80
N ASN A 270 -8.15 -8.92 -16.13
CA ASN A 270 -8.63 -7.79 -16.95
C ASN A 270 -10.07 -7.95 -17.42
N SER A 271 -10.74 -9.01 -16.97
CA SER A 271 -12.13 -9.25 -17.30
C SER A 271 -13.02 -8.12 -16.79
N PHE A 272 -14.11 -7.84 -17.52
CA PHE A 272 -15.17 -6.94 -17.08
C PHE A 272 -16.21 -7.75 -16.30
N PRO A 273 -16.88 -7.16 -15.29
CA PRO A 273 -17.84 -7.90 -14.45
C PRO A 273 -18.93 -8.61 -15.26
N THR A 274 -19.43 -7.95 -16.32
CA THR A 274 -20.48 -8.47 -17.21
C THR A 274 -20.10 -9.72 -17.97
N ASP A 275 -18.80 -9.97 -18.14
CA ASP A 275 -18.27 -11.12 -18.88
C ASP A 275 -17.90 -12.28 -17.93
N VAL A 276 -18.10 -12.09 -16.62
CA VAL A 276 -17.68 -13.02 -15.57
C VAL A 276 -18.90 -13.48 -14.77
N PRO A 277 -19.46 -14.66 -15.09
CA PRO A 277 -20.68 -15.15 -14.44
C PRO A 277 -20.59 -15.24 -12.90
N PHE A 278 -19.38 -15.36 -12.33
CA PHE A 278 -19.22 -15.33 -10.88
C PHE A 278 -19.64 -13.99 -10.26
N PHE A 279 -19.44 -12.88 -10.96
CA PHE A 279 -19.73 -11.53 -10.47
C PHE A 279 -21.13 -11.02 -10.85
N GLU A 280 -21.90 -11.84 -11.57
CA GLU A 280 -23.29 -11.58 -11.96
C GLU A 280 -24.27 -12.36 -11.07
N GLU A 281 -25.57 -12.11 -11.21
CA GLU A 281 -26.59 -12.93 -10.55
C GLU A 281 -26.78 -14.27 -11.29
N GLY A 282 -26.75 -15.41 -10.58
CA GLY A 282 -26.94 -16.71 -11.21
C GLY A 282 -26.48 -17.89 -10.36
N GLU A 283 -26.65 -19.11 -10.89
CA GLU A 283 -26.13 -20.32 -10.25
C GLU A 283 -24.59 -20.32 -10.24
N GLY A 284 -24.00 -20.59 -9.09
CA GLY A 284 -22.54 -20.61 -8.91
C GLY A 284 -21.88 -19.23 -8.83
N SER A 285 -22.66 -18.15 -8.70
CA SER A 285 -22.13 -16.79 -8.55
C SER A 285 -21.75 -16.42 -7.12
N PHE A 286 -21.29 -15.19 -6.91
CA PHE A 286 -20.91 -14.61 -5.62
C PHE A 286 -22.03 -14.68 -4.56
N SER A 287 -23.31 -14.71 -4.98
CA SER A 287 -24.46 -14.78 -4.09
C SER A 287 -24.96 -16.21 -3.85
N SER A 288 -24.44 -17.20 -4.56
CA SER A 288 -24.75 -18.63 -4.34
C SER A 288 -24.17 -19.15 -3.02
N ASP A 289 -24.68 -20.27 -2.51
CA ASP A 289 -24.17 -20.93 -1.29
C ASP A 289 -22.64 -21.14 -1.33
N TYR A 290 -22.12 -21.57 -2.49
CA TYR A 290 -20.67 -21.75 -2.68
C TYR A 290 -19.94 -20.40 -2.71
N GLY A 291 -20.50 -19.40 -3.41
CA GLY A 291 -19.91 -18.06 -3.50
C GLY A 291 -19.79 -17.40 -2.13
N GLN A 292 -20.84 -17.46 -1.33
CA GLN A 292 -20.84 -16.96 0.05
C GLN A 292 -19.80 -17.69 0.90
N PHE A 293 -19.81 -19.03 0.89
CA PHE A 293 -18.82 -19.84 1.60
C PHE A 293 -17.38 -19.47 1.22
N PHE A 294 -17.09 -19.36 -0.08
CA PHE A 294 -15.74 -19.05 -0.55
C PHE A 294 -15.32 -17.63 -0.16
N LEU A 295 -16.19 -16.64 -0.32
CA LEU A 295 -15.89 -15.24 0.00
C LEU A 295 -15.77 -15.00 1.51
N GLU A 296 -16.58 -15.68 2.34
CA GLU A 296 -16.42 -15.69 3.80
C GLU A 296 -15.06 -16.28 4.17
N TRP A 297 -14.73 -17.47 3.67
CA TRP A 297 -13.44 -18.10 3.92
C TRP A 297 -12.26 -17.19 3.52
N TYR A 298 -12.28 -16.67 2.29
CA TYR A 298 -11.19 -15.86 1.73
C TYR A 298 -10.99 -14.55 2.50
N SER A 299 -12.08 -13.84 2.81
CA SER A 299 -12.02 -12.60 3.59
C SER A 299 -11.67 -12.82 5.07
N ASP A 300 -12.18 -13.89 5.70
CA ASP A 300 -11.88 -14.22 7.09
C ASP A 300 -10.42 -14.64 7.28
N ARG A 301 -9.80 -15.28 6.28
CA ARG A 301 -8.37 -15.57 6.30
C ARG A 301 -7.53 -14.28 6.28
N LEU A 302 -7.90 -13.31 5.46
CA LEU A 302 -7.25 -12.00 5.43
C LEU A 302 -7.42 -11.25 6.77
N LEU A 303 -8.61 -11.26 7.36
CA LEU A 303 -8.86 -10.64 8.66
C LEU A 303 -8.12 -11.35 9.80
N GLY A 304 -8.06 -12.69 9.78
CA GLY A 304 -7.32 -13.47 10.77
C GLY A 304 -5.81 -13.22 10.72
N HIS A 305 -5.25 -13.07 9.51
CA HIS A 305 -3.86 -12.64 9.31
C HIS A 305 -3.58 -11.28 9.97
N ALA A 306 -4.43 -10.29 9.68
CA ALA A 306 -4.32 -8.97 10.29
C ALA A 306 -4.45 -9.00 11.81
N ASP A 307 -5.43 -9.73 12.33
CA ASP A 307 -5.69 -9.85 13.76
C ASP A 307 -4.48 -10.41 14.52
N ALA A 308 -3.82 -11.42 13.96
CA ALA A 308 -2.62 -12.01 14.54
C ALA A 308 -1.43 -11.03 14.57
N ILE A 309 -1.15 -10.36 13.45
CA ILE A 309 -0.01 -9.43 13.36
C ILE A 309 -0.25 -8.17 14.19
N LEU A 310 -1.45 -7.59 14.12
CA LEU A 310 -1.81 -6.41 14.90
C LEU A 310 -1.88 -6.73 16.40
N GLY A 311 -2.33 -7.92 16.79
CA GLY A 311 -2.28 -8.36 18.18
C GLY A 311 -0.85 -8.39 18.73
N VAL A 312 0.11 -8.90 17.95
CA VAL A 312 1.54 -8.84 18.29
C VAL A 312 2.03 -7.40 18.36
N ALA A 313 1.76 -6.59 17.33
CA ALA A 313 2.22 -5.20 17.27
C ALA A 313 1.69 -4.35 18.44
N ALA A 314 0.39 -4.41 18.69
CA ALA A 314 -0.27 -3.73 19.80
C ALA A 314 0.30 -4.18 21.14
N SER A 315 0.53 -5.48 21.33
CA SER A 315 1.11 -5.98 22.59
C SER A 315 2.52 -5.46 22.87
N LEU A 316 3.37 -5.37 21.84
CA LEU A 316 4.75 -4.90 21.94
C LEU A 316 4.84 -3.38 22.10
N LEU A 317 3.90 -2.64 21.48
CA LEU A 317 3.87 -1.19 21.49
C LEU A 317 3.03 -0.60 22.63
N ARG A 318 2.26 -1.43 23.37
CA ARG A 318 1.37 -1.00 24.46
C ARG A 318 2.04 -0.08 25.48
N LYS A 319 3.30 -0.34 25.85
CA LYS A 319 4.03 0.49 26.82
C LYS A 319 4.24 1.94 26.35
N TYR A 320 4.08 2.22 25.06
CA TYR A 320 4.15 3.56 24.47
C TYR A 320 2.76 4.15 24.21
N GLN A 321 1.68 3.50 24.62
CA GLN A 321 0.30 3.96 24.44
C GLN A 321 -0.34 4.47 25.73
N GLU A 322 0.33 4.28 26.89
CA GLU A 322 -0.22 4.53 28.22
C GLU A 322 -0.08 6.00 28.68
N ASP A 323 0.69 6.83 27.98
CA ASP A 323 0.88 8.26 28.31
C ASP A 323 0.02 9.15 27.40
N GLU A 324 -0.86 9.96 27.99
CA GLU A 324 -1.75 10.89 27.27
C GLU A 324 -0.97 11.98 26.50
N GLN A 325 0.27 12.29 26.89
CA GLN A 325 1.07 13.34 26.27
C GLN A 325 2.07 12.85 25.20
N SER A 326 2.35 11.55 25.15
CA SER A 326 3.32 10.95 24.22
C SER A 326 2.93 9.51 23.86
N SER A 327 1.86 9.35 23.09
CA SER A 327 1.36 8.02 22.68
C SER A 327 1.76 7.66 21.25
N VAL A 328 2.13 6.39 21.03
CA VAL A 328 2.38 5.81 19.70
C VAL A 328 1.14 5.12 19.19
N ARG A 329 0.60 5.57 18.07
CA ARG A 329 -0.54 4.95 17.40
C ARG A 329 -0.09 3.77 16.54
N VAL A 330 -0.76 2.63 16.69
CA VAL A 330 -0.65 1.52 15.73
C VAL A 330 -1.62 1.78 14.60
N VAL A 331 -1.15 1.73 13.35
CA VAL A 331 -1.96 2.04 12.17
C VAL A 331 -1.95 0.82 11.23
N ALA A 332 -3.10 0.47 10.69
CA ALA A 332 -3.24 -0.49 9.59
C ALA A 332 -3.65 0.27 8.33
N LYS A 333 -3.07 -0.09 7.19
CA LYS A 333 -3.43 0.51 5.89
C LYS A 333 -4.28 -0.47 5.09
N ILE A 334 -5.33 0.03 4.43
CA ILE A 334 -6.10 -0.74 3.45
C ILE A 334 -5.91 -0.15 2.05
N GLY A 335 -5.95 -1.01 1.03
CA GLY A 335 -6.07 -0.56 -0.36
C GLY A 335 -7.52 -0.18 -0.66
N LEU A 336 -7.77 0.99 -1.24
CA LEU A 336 -9.10 1.41 -1.68
C LEU A 336 -9.34 1.05 -3.13
N LEU A 337 -10.34 0.19 -3.36
CA LEU A 337 -10.66 -0.38 -4.65
C LEU A 337 -11.98 0.23 -5.12
N TYR A 338 -11.88 1.45 -5.63
CA TYR A 338 -13.03 2.30 -5.91
C TYR A 338 -13.72 1.98 -7.24
N TRP A 339 -13.13 1.17 -8.13
CA TRP A 339 -13.73 0.76 -9.41
C TRP A 339 -14.64 -0.45 -9.22
N TRP A 340 -15.67 -0.55 -10.06
CA TRP A 340 -16.79 -1.49 -9.91
C TRP A 340 -17.59 -1.39 -8.61
N TYR A 341 -17.34 -0.39 -7.77
CA TYR A 341 -18.05 -0.18 -6.50
C TYR A 341 -19.56 0.01 -6.70
N GLN A 342 -20.00 0.54 -7.85
CA GLN A 342 -21.43 0.70 -8.13
C GLN A 342 -22.10 -0.56 -8.74
N THR A 343 -21.38 -1.68 -8.85
CA THR A 343 -21.97 -2.98 -9.21
C THR A 343 -22.59 -3.66 -8.00
N LEU A 344 -23.35 -4.75 -8.17
CA LEU A 344 -23.89 -5.49 -7.02
C LEU A 344 -22.81 -6.30 -6.28
N SER A 345 -21.84 -6.83 -7.04
CA SER A 345 -20.84 -7.78 -6.54
C SER A 345 -19.55 -7.12 -6.05
N HIS A 346 -19.24 -5.89 -6.47
CA HIS A 346 -18.00 -5.19 -6.09
C HIS A 346 -16.72 -6.04 -6.37
N PRO A 347 -16.52 -6.51 -7.60
CA PRO A 347 -15.56 -7.57 -7.91
C PRO A 347 -14.11 -7.25 -7.56
N ALA A 348 -13.68 -5.99 -7.71
CA ALA A 348 -12.34 -5.57 -7.31
C ALA A 348 -12.12 -5.74 -5.80
N GLU A 349 -13.13 -5.39 -4.99
CA GLU A 349 -13.09 -5.56 -3.54
C GLU A 349 -13.07 -7.05 -3.16
N LEU A 350 -13.91 -7.87 -3.81
CA LEU A 350 -13.97 -9.31 -3.57
C LEU A 350 -12.64 -10.01 -3.86
N THR A 351 -12.01 -9.75 -5.00
CA THR A 351 -10.75 -10.40 -5.39
C THR A 351 -9.60 -10.00 -4.47
N ALA A 352 -9.62 -8.78 -3.95
CA ALA A 352 -8.66 -8.31 -2.95
C ALA A 352 -8.90 -8.83 -1.52
N GLY A 353 -10.05 -9.47 -1.28
CA GLY A 353 -10.41 -10.08 0.01
C GLY A 353 -11.33 -9.25 0.88
N TYR A 354 -11.82 -8.10 0.42
CA TYR A 354 -12.88 -7.38 1.11
C TYR A 354 -14.21 -7.96 0.64
N TYR A 355 -14.89 -8.72 1.51
CA TYR A 355 -16.20 -9.24 1.18
C TYR A 355 -17.29 -8.15 1.30
N ASN A 356 -17.14 -7.10 0.53
CA ASN A 356 -18.08 -6.00 0.39
C ASN A 356 -18.97 -6.27 -0.82
N THR A 357 -20.27 -6.04 -0.69
CA THR A 357 -21.24 -6.11 -1.80
C THR A 357 -22.31 -5.05 -1.57
N ALA A 358 -23.21 -4.84 -2.53
CA ALA A 358 -24.35 -3.93 -2.35
C ALA A 358 -25.27 -4.29 -1.16
N PHE A 359 -25.16 -5.52 -0.64
CA PHE A 359 -26.03 -6.05 0.42
C PHE A 359 -25.27 -6.44 1.70
N ARG A 360 -23.93 -6.36 1.70
CA ARG A 360 -23.08 -6.75 2.83
C ARG A 360 -21.95 -5.74 3.00
N ASP A 361 -21.90 -5.11 4.18
CA ASP A 361 -20.80 -4.23 4.54
C ASP A 361 -19.54 -5.04 4.88
N GLY A 362 -18.60 -5.08 3.94
CA GLY A 362 -17.32 -5.77 4.10
C GLY A 362 -16.36 -5.10 5.08
N TYR A 363 -16.59 -3.82 5.41
CA TYR A 363 -15.71 -3.03 6.27
C TYR A 363 -16.08 -3.10 7.75
N ASP A 364 -17.32 -3.46 8.12
CA ASP A 364 -17.71 -3.66 9.52
C ASP A 364 -16.88 -4.72 10.28
N PRO A 365 -16.62 -5.94 9.75
CA PRO A 365 -15.76 -6.90 10.43
C PRO A 365 -14.29 -6.43 10.48
N LEU A 366 -13.83 -5.68 9.48
CA LEU A 366 -12.49 -5.09 9.45
C LEU A 366 -12.33 -4.06 10.57
N THR A 367 -13.26 -3.09 10.69
CA THR A 367 -13.19 -2.08 11.74
C THR A 367 -13.42 -2.69 13.12
N SER A 368 -14.23 -3.74 13.22
CA SER A 368 -14.36 -4.52 14.46
C SER A 368 -13.04 -5.17 14.88
N MET A 369 -12.25 -5.70 13.93
CA MET A 369 -10.94 -6.29 14.21
C MET A 369 -9.94 -5.22 14.65
N LEU A 370 -9.87 -4.08 13.97
CA LEU A 370 -8.98 -2.97 14.33
C LEU A 370 -9.26 -2.42 15.73
N SER A 371 -10.55 -2.26 16.06
CA SER A 371 -11.01 -1.78 17.37
C SER A 371 -10.51 -2.66 18.51
N ARG A 372 -10.45 -4.00 18.33
CA ARG A 372 -9.92 -4.92 19.37
C ARG A 372 -8.46 -4.64 19.73
N HIS A 373 -7.69 -4.11 18.80
CA HIS A 373 -6.25 -3.84 18.97
C HIS A 373 -5.95 -2.37 19.25
N GLY A 374 -6.98 -1.50 19.30
CA GLY A 374 -6.79 -0.05 19.38
C GLY A 374 -6.01 0.50 18.18
N ALA A 375 -6.11 -0.17 17.02
CA ALA A 375 -5.42 0.22 15.80
C ALA A 375 -6.26 1.24 15.01
N ALA A 376 -5.61 2.28 14.52
CA ALA A 376 -6.21 3.23 13.59
C ALA A 376 -6.16 2.69 12.15
N LEU A 377 -7.00 3.25 11.29
CA LEU A 377 -7.12 2.86 9.89
C LEU A 377 -6.65 4.01 8.98
N GLN A 378 -5.63 3.73 8.17
CA GLN A 378 -5.19 4.62 7.09
C GLN A 378 -5.95 4.33 5.79
N ILE A 379 -6.55 5.37 5.23
CA ILE A 379 -7.35 5.37 4.01
C ILE A 379 -6.79 6.37 2.99
N SER A 380 -6.77 5.97 1.72
CA SER A 380 -6.27 6.80 0.61
C SER A 380 -7.42 7.50 -0.16
N CYS A 381 -7.18 7.98 -1.39
CA CYS A 381 -8.19 8.55 -2.30
C CYS A 381 -8.87 9.85 -1.84
N PHE A 382 -8.29 10.58 -0.88
CA PHE A 382 -8.89 11.83 -0.38
C PHE A 382 -9.00 12.93 -1.44
N GLU A 383 -8.24 12.83 -2.53
CA GLU A 383 -8.22 13.76 -3.65
C GLU A 383 -9.20 13.42 -4.77
N MET A 384 -9.82 12.22 -4.74
CA MET A 384 -10.59 11.70 -5.85
C MET A 384 -12.07 12.11 -5.78
N LEU A 385 -12.64 12.36 -6.95
CA LEU A 385 -14.06 12.63 -7.15
C LEU A 385 -14.69 11.54 -8.04
N ASP A 386 -15.97 11.22 -7.83
CA ASP A 386 -16.67 10.19 -8.60
C ASP A 386 -16.76 10.55 -10.09
N ASN A 387 -16.81 11.84 -10.42
CA ASN A 387 -16.93 12.34 -11.80
C ASN A 387 -15.62 12.38 -12.59
N GLU A 388 -14.49 11.99 -11.99
CA GLU A 388 -13.17 12.01 -12.64
C GLU A 388 -12.85 10.74 -13.41
N THR A 389 -13.65 9.68 -13.22
CA THR A 389 -13.49 8.40 -13.90
C THR A 389 -14.60 8.15 -14.92
N PRO A 390 -14.34 7.44 -16.03
CA PRO A 390 -15.38 7.05 -16.98
C PRO A 390 -16.54 6.33 -16.28
N GLN A 391 -17.77 6.74 -16.59
CA GLN A 391 -18.98 6.14 -16.00
C GLN A 391 -19.08 4.62 -16.26
N THR A 392 -18.49 4.15 -17.35
CA THR A 392 -18.42 2.71 -17.70
C THR A 392 -17.67 1.87 -16.68
N TYR A 393 -16.83 2.46 -15.84
CA TYR A 393 -16.03 1.75 -14.83
C TYR A 393 -16.73 1.68 -13.47
N LEU A 394 -17.91 2.32 -13.36
CA LEU A 394 -18.80 2.22 -12.20
C LEU A 394 -18.06 2.52 -10.88
N CYS A 395 -17.16 3.51 -10.93
CA CYS A 395 -16.35 3.89 -9.79
C CYS A 395 -17.15 4.73 -8.78
N SER A 396 -16.80 4.63 -7.50
CA SER A 396 -17.27 5.60 -6.50
C SER A 396 -16.29 5.73 -5.33
N PRO A 397 -15.14 6.43 -5.51
CA PRO A 397 -14.24 6.73 -4.39
C PRO A 397 -14.93 7.50 -3.26
N GLU A 398 -15.87 8.41 -3.57
CA GLU A 398 -16.61 9.18 -2.56
C GLU A 398 -17.65 8.32 -1.82
N GLY A 399 -18.27 7.37 -2.50
CA GLY A 399 -19.15 6.37 -1.90
C GLY A 399 -18.40 5.44 -0.95
N LEU A 400 -17.28 4.89 -1.42
CA LEU A 400 -16.41 4.01 -0.65
C LEU A 400 -15.87 4.68 0.62
N LEU A 401 -15.37 5.92 0.49
CA LEU A 401 -14.87 6.70 1.62
C LEU A 401 -15.96 6.92 2.70
N ARG A 402 -17.19 7.23 2.28
CA ARG A 402 -18.34 7.38 3.19
C ARG A 402 -18.71 6.07 3.90
N GLN A 403 -18.67 4.94 3.19
CA GLN A 403 -18.92 3.62 3.79
C GLN A 403 -17.91 3.33 4.90
N ILE A 404 -16.61 3.49 4.62
CA ILE A 404 -15.55 3.20 5.59
C ILE A 404 -15.61 4.14 6.80
N ARG A 405 -15.92 5.43 6.61
CA ARG A 405 -16.18 6.35 7.73
C ARG A 405 -17.31 5.86 8.62
N THR A 406 -18.42 5.45 8.01
CA THR A 406 -19.59 4.94 8.74
C THR A 406 -19.23 3.69 9.56
N ALA A 407 -18.53 2.73 8.94
CA ALA A 407 -18.07 1.51 9.61
C ALA A 407 -17.05 1.78 10.73
N SER A 408 -16.19 2.79 10.56
CA SER A 408 -15.15 3.15 11.54
C SER A 408 -15.76 3.87 12.75
N ASN A 409 -16.67 4.81 12.53
CA ASN A 409 -17.36 5.53 13.59
C ASN A 409 -18.19 4.57 14.46
N LYS A 410 -18.85 3.57 13.84
CA LYS A 410 -19.60 2.53 14.57
C LYS A 410 -18.74 1.73 15.56
N ARG A 411 -17.43 1.60 15.30
CA ARG A 411 -16.48 0.81 16.10
C ARG A 411 -15.44 1.67 16.83
N VAL A 412 -15.57 2.99 16.79
CA VAL A 412 -14.64 3.98 17.37
C VAL A 412 -13.19 3.73 16.91
N VAL A 413 -13.03 3.54 15.60
CA VAL A 413 -11.71 3.38 14.97
C VAL A 413 -11.25 4.73 14.44
N GLU A 414 -10.09 5.19 14.89
CA GLU A 414 -9.49 6.44 14.40
C GLU A 414 -9.10 6.30 12.92
N LEU A 415 -9.33 7.36 12.13
CA LEU A 415 -8.98 7.41 10.72
C LEU A 415 -7.78 8.33 10.47
N THR A 416 -6.88 7.91 9.59
CA THR A 416 -5.84 8.76 9.01
C THR A 416 -5.96 8.75 7.49
N GLY A 417 -5.71 9.90 6.85
CA GLY A 417 -5.91 10.09 5.42
C GLY A 417 -4.62 10.10 4.61
N SER A 418 -4.72 9.77 3.33
CA SER A 418 -3.70 10.07 2.33
C SER A 418 -4.33 10.30 0.95
N ASN A 419 -3.59 10.88 0.01
CA ASN A 419 -3.97 10.88 -1.39
C ASN A 419 -3.39 9.64 -2.12
N THR A 420 -4.03 9.25 -3.23
CA THR A 420 -3.56 8.14 -4.08
C THR A 420 -2.68 8.65 -5.21
N HIS A 421 -3.08 9.73 -5.87
CA HIS A 421 -2.38 10.35 -6.99
C HIS A 421 -1.80 11.72 -6.61
N GLU A 422 -0.66 12.09 -7.19
CA GLU A 422 -0.08 13.43 -7.03
C GLU A 422 -1.01 14.49 -7.64
N ARG A 423 -1.64 15.32 -6.80
CA ARG A 423 -2.54 16.40 -7.25
C ARG A 423 -2.21 17.74 -6.60
N PHE A 424 -2.12 18.77 -7.43
CA PHE A 424 -1.80 20.16 -7.03
C PHE A 424 -2.82 21.17 -7.57
N ASP A 425 -3.83 20.70 -8.29
CA ASP A 425 -4.95 21.50 -8.76
C ASP A 425 -5.92 21.81 -7.63
N GLU A 426 -6.59 22.95 -7.74
CA GLU A 426 -7.49 23.47 -6.71
C GLU A 426 -8.63 22.49 -6.37
N ALA A 427 -9.15 21.75 -7.35
CA ALA A 427 -10.25 20.81 -7.14
C ALA A 427 -9.82 19.62 -6.26
N GLY A 428 -8.74 18.92 -6.63
CA GLY A 428 -8.23 17.79 -5.84
C GLY A 428 -7.79 18.22 -4.43
N LEU A 429 -7.18 19.39 -4.30
CA LEU A 429 -6.77 19.96 -3.02
C LEU A 429 -7.94 20.36 -2.11
N LYS A 430 -9.01 20.95 -2.67
CA LYS A 430 -10.26 21.21 -1.94
C LYS A 430 -10.96 19.91 -1.51
N GLN A 431 -10.92 18.88 -2.35
CA GLN A 431 -11.47 17.57 -2.03
C GLN A 431 -10.73 16.93 -0.84
N ILE A 432 -9.38 16.99 -0.84
CA ILE A 432 -8.57 16.57 0.32
C ILE A 432 -9.00 17.32 1.57
N HIS A 433 -9.10 18.65 1.51
CA HIS A 433 -9.53 19.45 2.64
C HIS A 433 -10.91 19.02 3.17
N SER A 434 -11.90 18.90 2.29
CA SER A 434 -13.25 18.48 2.65
C SER A 434 -13.28 17.07 3.26
N ASN A 435 -12.37 16.20 2.83
CA ASN A 435 -12.26 14.85 3.36
C ASN A 435 -11.47 14.76 4.67
N CYS A 436 -10.63 15.74 4.98
CA CYS A 436 -10.00 15.85 6.29
C CYS A 436 -10.95 16.44 7.34
N TYR A 437 -11.70 17.47 6.96
CA TYR A 437 -12.63 18.21 7.82
C TYR A 437 -14.04 18.19 7.25
N ASP A 438 -14.75 17.09 7.49
CA ASP A 438 -16.17 16.97 7.15
C ASP A 438 -16.99 17.46 8.35
N SER A 439 -17.76 18.55 8.21
CA SER A 439 -18.62 19.04 9.32
C SER A 439 -19.70 18.05 9.77
N LYS A 440 -19.93 16.97 9.01
CA LYS A 440 -20.93 15.94 9.28
C LYS A 440 -20.30 14.59 9.68
N ALA A 441 -18.98 14.46 9.70
CA ALA A 441 -18.27 13.26 10.11
C ALA A 441 -17.08 13.58 11.02
N ASP A 442 -16.56 12.59 11.74
CA ASP A 442 -15.36 12.80 12.55
C ASP A 442 -14.17 13.13 11.64
N SER A 443 -13.39 14.13 12.02
CA SER A 443 -12.19 14.53 11.29
C SER A 443 -11.14 13.43 11.36
N VAL A 444 -10.34 13.31 10.30
CA VAL A 444 -9.17 12.41 10.34
C VAL A 444 -8.14 12.97 11.33
N ARG A 445 -7.44 12.06 11.98
CA ARG A 445 -6.45 12.41 13.01
C ARG A 445 -5.15 12.96 12.42
N SER A 446 -4.79 12.48 11.24
CA SER A 446 -3.61 12.93 10.49
C SER A 446 -3.84 12.73 8.98
N PHE A 447 -3.14 13.50 8.17
CA PHE A 447 -3.15 13.36 6.70
C PHE A 447 -1.71 13.26 6.18
N THR A 448 -1.41 12.23 5.39
CA THR A 448 -0.10 12.01 4.77
C THR A 448 -0.19 12.30 3.27
N TYR A 449 0.49 13.37 2.82
CA TYR A 449 0.56 13.69 1.40
C TYR A 449 1.60 12.81 0.67
N PHE A 450 1.16 12.09 -0.35
CA PHE A 450 1.98 11.27 -1.24
C PHE A 450 2.16 11.98 -2.60
N ARG A 451 3.30 12.54 -2.94
CA ARG A 451 4.60 12.46 -2.26
C ARG A 451 5.39 13.77 -2.47
N MET A 452 6.30 14.07 -1.55
CA MET A 452 7.29 15.12 -1.74
C MET A 452 8.18 14.82 -2.96
N ASN A 453 8.23 15.76 -3.90
CA ASN A 453 9.02 15.71 -5.13
C ASN A 453 9.27 17.14 -5.64
N ASP A 454 10.00 17.32 -6.74
CA ASP A 454 10.28 18.67 -7.27
C ASP A 454 9.03 19.40 -7.80
N LYS A 455 7.95 18.68 -8.12
CA LYS A 455 6.71 19.28 -8.64
C LYS A 455 5.98 20.06 -7.56
N ILE A 456 6.01 19.63 -6.29
CA ILE A 456 5.32 20.33 -5.19
C ILE A 456 5.88 21.74 -4.97
N PHE A 457 7.17 21.94 -5.23
CA PHE A 457 7.89 23.20 -5.02
C PHE A 457 7.90 24.11 -6.26
N ARG A 458 7.22 23.74 -7.34
CA ARG A 458 6.99 24.67 -8.46
C ARG A 458 6.04 25.77 -7.99
N VAL A 459 6.32 27.02 -8.34
CA VAL A 459 5.60 28.20 -7.84
C VAL A 459 4.07 28.04 -7.91
N GLU A 460 3.55 27.60 -9.06
CA GLU A 460 2.10 27.40 -9.27
C GLU A 460 1.50 26.34 -8.32
N ASN A 461 2.17 25.19 -8.20
CA ASN A 461 1.71 24.10 -7.34
C ASN A 461 1.87 24.43 -5.85
N TRP A 462 2.99 25.08 -5.49
CA TRP A 462 3.27 25.50 -4.13
C TRP A 462 2.25 26.53 -3.66
N ASN A 463 1.84 27.48 -4.51
CA ASN A 463 0.82 28.46 -4.16
C ASN A 463 -0.51 27.77 -3.79
N ASN A 464 -0.94 26.78 -4.58
CA ASN A 464 -2.16 26.03 -4.28
C ASN A 464 -2.00 25.15 -3.02
N PHE A 465 -0.85 24.48 -2.89
CA PHE A 465 -0.57 23.60 -1.76
C PHE A 465 -0.45 24.37 -0.44
N ALA A 466 0.20 25.54 -0.46
CA ALA A 466 0.35 26.42 0.70
C ALA A 466 -1.00 26.90 1.23
N ILE A 467 -1.98 27.21 0.36
CA ILE A 467 -3.33 27.54 0.78
C ILE A 467 -3.96 26.38 1.56
N VAL A 468 -3.79 25.14 1.10
CA VAL A 468 -4.30 23.96 1.82
C VAL A 468 -3.57 23.79 3.16
N LEU A 469 -2.26 24.00 3.21
CA LEU A 469 -1.51 23.96 4.47
C LEU A 469 -2.02 25.01 5.45
N ASP A 470 -2.25 26.25 5.00
CA ASP A 470 -2.78 27.32 5.83
C ASP A 470 -4.18 26.93 6.35
N VAL A 471 -5.04 26.37 5.50
CA VAL A 471 -6.38 25.93 5.94
C VAL A 471 -6.32 24.74 6.90
N LEU A 472 -5.54 23.70 6.57
CA LEU A 472 -5.46 22.47 7.39
C LEU A 472 -4.72 22.66 8.71
N LEU A 473 -3.73 23.56 8.77
CA LEU A 473 -2.86 23.76 9.94
C LEU A 473 -3.27 24.98 10.78
N ILE A 474 -3.78 26.05 10.18
CA ILE A 474 -4.02 27.32 10.91
C ILE A 474 -5.46 27.39 11.42
N PHE A 475 -6.46 27.01 10.63
CA PHE A 475 -7.86 27.21 11.02
C PHE A 475 -8.34 26.36 12.22
N PRO A 476 -7.94 25.08 12.37
CA PRO A 476 -8.31 24.29 13.55
C PRO A 476 -7.72 24.87 14.84
N ASP A 477 -6.43 25.24 14.81
CA ASP A 477 -5.73 25.87 15.93
C ASP A 477 -6.32 27.25 16.28
N LEU A 478 -6.74 28.01 15.27
CA LEU A 478 -7.39 29.30 15.47
C LEU A 478 -8.79 29.14 16.06
N ILE A 479 -9.55 28.11 15.65
CA ILE A 479 -10.87 27.82 16.19
C ILE A 479 -10.75 27.29 17.63
N GLU A 480 -9.87 26.33 17.93
CA GLU A 480 -9.68 25.83 19.31
C GLU A 480 -9.16 26.91 20.27
N ARG A 481 -8.23 27.78 19.82
CA ARG A 481 -7.72 28.88 20.67
C ARG A 481 -8.69 30.03 20.83
N THR A 482 -9.60 30.25 19.88
CA THR A 482 -10.54 31.40 19.90
C THR A 482 -11.93 30.99 20.41
N PHE A 483 -12.33 29.73 20.28
CA PHE A 483 -13.70 29.24 20.53
C PHE A 483 -13.76 28.08 21.51
N ASN A 484 -13.41 28.32 22.77
CA ASN A 484 -13.92 27.51 23.89
C ASN A 484 -14.76 28.33 24.88
N PRO A 485 -15.95 28.88 24.50
CA PRO A 485 -16.91 29.34 25.48
C PRO A 485 -18.02 28.29 25.62
N LYS A 486 -18.06 27.66 26.79
CA LYS A 486 -19.26 27.01 27.30
C LYS A 486 -20.24 28.12 27.73
N ASP A 487 -21.04 28.59 26.77
CA ASP A 487 -22.16 29.55 26.89
C ASP A 487 -21.88 31.01 27.31
N GLY A 488 -22.70 31.96 26.80
CA GLY A 488 -22.80 33.35 27.28
C GLY A 488 -22.50 34.46 26.26
N VAL A 489 -22.26 35.66 26.80
CA VAL A 489 -22.04 36.98 26.13
C VAL A 489 -21.07 36.95 24.93
N GLY A 490 -20.25 35.90 24.80
CA GLY A 490 -19.35 35.68 23.65
C GLY A 490 -20.07 35.47 22.31
N LEU A 491 -21.27 34.88 22.31
CA LEU A 491 -22.06 34.71 21.08
C LEU A 491 -22.59 36.05 20.55
N ASP A 492 -23.03 36.95 21.44
CA ASP A 492 -23.48 38.30 21.10
C ASP A 492 -22.32 39.20 20.61
N LEU A 493 -21.12 39.00 21.15
CA LEU A 493 -19.91 39.68 20.67
C LEU A 493 -19.51 39.19 19.27
N LEU A 494 -19.76 37.92 18.95
CA LEU A 494 -19.48 37.34 17.64
C LEU A 494 -20.32 37.97 16.53
N MET A 495 -21.62 38.18 16.79
CA MET A 495 -22.53 38.87 15.87
C MET A 495 -22.12 40.33 15.66
N SER A 496 -21.45 40.95 16.64
CA SER A 496 -20.87 42.30 16.52
C SER A 496 -19.56 42.33 15.71
N LEU A 497 -18.76 41.26 15.74
CA LEU A 497 -17.47 41.19 15.04
C LEU A 497 -17.63 41.00 13.53
N ASP A 498 -18.65 40.27 13.07
CA ASP A 498 -18.97 40.15 11.64
C ASP A 498 -19.28 41.50 10.99
N SER A 499 -19.90 42.42 11.74
CA SER A 499 -20.13 43.80 11.30
C SER A 499 -18.85 44.64 11.23
N THR A 500 -17.79 44.25 11.96
CA THR A 500 -16.54 45.00 12.07
C THR A 500 -15.58 44.68 10.91
N VAL A 501 -15.53 43.42 10.47
CA VAL A 501 -14.77 43.00 9.29
C VAL A 501 -15.33 43.65 8.03
N PHE A 502 -16.66 43.69 7.89
CA PHE A 502 -17.32 44.39 6.78
C PHE A 502 -17.02 45.90 6.78
N LEU A 503 -17.06 46.55 7.94
CA LEU A 503 -16.74 47.97 8.07
C LEU A 503 -15.27 48.25 7.72
N PHE A 504 -14.34 47.38 8.14
CA PHE A 504 -12.93 47.50 7.80
C PHE A 504 -12.69 47.37 6.29
N LEU A 505 -13.30 46.37 5.64
CA LEU A 505 -13.19 46.19 4.19
C LEU A 505 -13.78 47.38 3.41
N LEU A 506 -14.91 47.92 3.87
CA LEU A 506 -15.53 49.11 3.27
C LEU A 506 -14.62 50.34 3.41
N VAL A 507 -13.99 50.54 4.58
CA VAL A 507 -13.04 51.64 4.80
C VAL A 507 -11.81 51.48 3.92
N CYS A 508 -11.26 50.27 3.80
CA CYS A 508 -10.14 49.99 2.90
C CYS A 508 -10.49 50.24 1.43
N LEU A 509 -11.71 49.87 1.00
CA LEU A 509 -12.19 50.11 -0.36
C LEU A 509 -12.32 51.61 -0.65
N ILE A 510 -12.92 52.38 0.28
CA ILE A 510 -13.06 53.83 0.13
C ILE A 510 -11.68 54.49 0.10
N TYR A 511 -10.79 54.13 1.01
CA TYR A 511 -9.42 54.66 1.07
C TYR A 511 -8.64 54.34 -0.21
N GLY A 512 -8.66 53.09 -0.69
CA GLY A 512 -8.00 52.70 -1.93
C GLY A 512 -8.53 53.50 -3.12
N THR A 513 -9.85 53.59 -3.26
CA THR A 513 -10.49 54.31 -4.37
C THR A 513 -10.17 55.80 -4.34
N SER A 514 -10.23 56.45 -3.17
CA SER A 514 -9.88 57.86 -3.03
C SER A 514 -8.41 58.16 -3.36
N ASN A 515 -7.48 57.31 -2.93
CA ASN A 515 -6.06 57.49 -3.25
C ASN A 515 -5.80 57.32 -4.76
N CYS A 516 -6.44 56.35 -5.41
CA CYS A 516 -6.35 56.18 -6.86
C CYS A 516 -6.84 57.41 -7.63
N VAL A 517 -7.95 58.02 -7.20
CA VAL A 517 -8.48 59.25 -7.82
C VAL A 517 -7.53 60.44 -7.66
N ILE A 518 -6.81 60.51 -6.54
CA ILE A 518 -5.85 61.59 -6.24
C ILE A 518 -4.46 61.29 -6.83
N GLY A 519 -4.27 60.14 -7.48
CA GLY A 519 -2.99 59.73 -8.07
C GLY A 519 -1.94 59.33 -7.03
N GLN A 520 -2.37 59.00 -5.81
CA GLN A 520 -1.51 58.53 -4.72
C GLN A 520 -1.58 56.99 -4.63
N VAL A 521 -0.45 56.37 -4.28
CA VAL A 521 -0.40 54.93 -4.03
C VAL A 521 -0.93 54.67 -2.61
N PRO A 522 -2.06 53.96 -2.43
CA PRO A 522 -2.60 53.68 -1.11
C PRO A 522 -1.63 52.80 -0.32
N ARG A 523 -1.13 53.31 0.81
CA ARG A 523 -0.20 52.59 1.69
C ARG A 523 -0.83 52.46 3.07
N LEU A 524 -1.44 51.30 3.35
CA LEU A 524 -1.97 50.98 4.67
C LEU A 524 -0.79 50.67 5.62
N PRO A 525 -0.58 51.46 6.69
CA PRO A 525 0.48 51.17 7.67
C PRO A 525 0.27 49.77 8.26
N ILE A 526 1.35 49.08 8.63
CA ILE A 526 1.37 47.66 9.05
C ILE A 526 1.28 46.67 7.88
N VAL A 527 0.30 46.79 6.98
CA VAL A 527 0.17 45.87 5.84
C VAL A 527 1.27 46.12 4.80
N ALA A 528 1.52 47.38 4.46
CA ALA A 528 2.59 47.73 3.54
C ALA A 528 3.98 47.44 4.11
N ASP A 529 4.17 47.62 5.41
CA ASP A 529 5.44 47.32 6.07
C ASP A 529 5.66 45.81 6.24
N ALA A 530 4.59 45.01 6.34
CA ALA A 530 4.68 43.55 6.31
C ALA A 530 4.98 43.03 4.89
N ALA A 531 4.35 43.61 3.86
CA ALA A 531 4.63 43.29 2.46
C ALA A 531 6.08 43.65 2.07
N ASP A 532 6.59 44.82 2.48
CA ASP A 532 7.98 45.22 2.20
C ASP A 532 9.01 44.30 2.90
N ARG A 533 8.63 43.63 4.00
CA ARG A 533 9.48 42.64 4.69
C ARG A 533 9.49 41.26 4.05
N GLN A 534 8.55 40.95 3.15
CA GLN A 534 8.49 39.68 2.42
C GLN A 534 9.22 39.74 1.06
N VAL A 535 9.56 40.94 0.59
CA VAL A 535 10.21 41.16 -0.72
C VAL A 535 11.72 41.47 -0.57
N MET A 536 12.24 41.51 0.66
CA MET A 536 13.68 41.48 1.01
C MET A 536 14.07 40.08 1.47
#